data_AF-A0A2V4X405-F1
#
_entry.id   AF-A0A2V4X405-F1
#
_cell.length_a   1.000
_cell.length_b   1.000
_cell.length_c   1.000
_cell.angle_alpha   90.00
_cell.angle_beta   90.00
_cell.angle_gamma   90.00
#
_symmetry.space_group_name_H-M   'P 1'
#
loop_
_entity.id
_entity.type
_entity.pdbx_description
1 polymer ?
#
loop_
_entity_poly.entity_id
_entity_poly.type
_entity_poly.pdbx_seq_one_letter_code
_entity_poly.pdbx_strand_id
1 'polypeptide(L)'
;MKNILTLLFLTLFFSCSNNEFEKTKAKNIELEKQIKSLNSKLDSLKKLPSVQFESIISKDISFDSLRIKSTTEYILPIKQNELKTSDSLLTQEYLNFSKKFPESYFSMYAIDRIRSIGEKQRILKINQIVGKWNWEAQTNTMLPFKGQKNEQIEFDKDKNVRFYKNGNLISEEKYELLRKTTMMHHIKFSKKGIYAISIRQNGLLSLTKGQGLCIDCGTEVYKKTE
;
A
#
# COMPACT_ATOMS: atom_id res chain seq x y z
N MET A 1 23.37 -78.17 -39.93
CA MET A 1 23.93 -77.46 -38.76
C MET A 1 24.04 -75.93 -38.92
N LYS A 2 23.42 -75.28 -39.93
CA LYS A 2 23.44 -73.79 -40.04
C LYS A 2 22.27 -73.07 -39.35
N ASN A 3 21.17 -73.77 -39.05
CA ASN A 3 19.95 -73.14 -38.51
C ASN A 3 19.85 -73.12 -36.97
N ILE A 4 20.72 -73.87 -36.27
CA ILE A 4 20.74 -73.91 -34.80
C ILE A 4 21.55 -72.73 -34.24
N LEU A 5 22.63 -72.33 -34.92
CA LEU A 5 23.49 -71.22 -34.50
C LEU A 5 22.78 -69.87 -34.60
N THR A 6 21.94 -69.68 -35.63
CA THR A 6 21.10 -68.48 -35.81
C THR A 6 19.98 -68.39 -34.78
N LEU A 7 19.39 -69.53 -34.38
CA LEU A 7 18.36 -69.58 -33.33
C LEU A 7 18.95 -69.28 -31.93
N LEU A 8 20.17 -69.75 -31.65
CA LEU A 8 20.91 -69.44 -30.43
C LEU A 8 21.34 -67.96 -30.37
N PHE A 9 21.75 -67.38 -31.50
CA PHE A 9 22.07 -65.95 -31.55
C PHE A 9 20.84 -65.05 -31.38
N LEU A 10 19.70 -65.40 -31.99
CA LEU A 10 18.44 -64.65 -31.83
C LEU A 10 17.90 -64.71 -30.39
N THR A 11 18.01 -65.84 -29.71
CA THR A 11 17.55 -65.99 -28.32
C THR A 11 18.43 -65.24 -27.32
N LEU A 12 19.73 -65.09 -27.59
CA LEU A 12 20.64 -64.23 -26.81
C LEU A 12 20.32 -62.74 -26.94
N PHE A 13 19.90 -62.26 -28.13
CA PHE A 13 19.47 -60.87 -28.32
C PHE A 13 18.11 -60.56 -27.68
N PHE A 14 17.17 -61.50 -27.67
CA PHE A 14 15.87 -61.33 -27.01
C PHE A 14 15.96 -61.44 -25.47
N SER A 15 16.94 -62.16 -24.92
CA SER A 15 17.10 -62.33 -23.47
C SER A 15 17.82 -61.14 -22.79
N CYS A 16 18.57 -60.31 -23.51
CA CYS A 16 19.22 -59.12 -22.95
C CYS A 16 18.36 -57.85 -23.03
N SER A 17 17.58 -57.68 -24.11
CA SER A 17 16.76 -56.48 -24.32
C SER A 17 15.54 -56.39 -23.40
N ASN A 18 14.88 -57.52 -23.12
CA ASN A 18 13.75 -57.56 -22.18
C ASN A 18 14.16 -57.22 -20.75
N ASN A 19 15.37 -57.60 -20.33
CA ASN A 19 15.85 -57.33 -18.97
C ASN A 19 16.24 -55.85 -18.79
N GLU A 20 16.84 -55.21 -19.80
CA GLU A 20 17.08 -53.76 -19.80
C GLU A 20 15.79 -52.94 -19.92
N PHE A 21 14.83 -53.39 -20.73
CA PHE A 21 13.53 -52.73 -20.87
C PHE A 21 12.73 -52.79 -19.56
N GLU A 22 12.64 -53.96 -18.91
CA GLU A 22 11.97 -54.10 -17.61
C GLU A 22 12.70 -53.33 -16.50
N LYS A 23 14.05 -53.30 -16.50
CA LYS A 23 14.82 -52.44 -15.58
C LYS A 23 14.53 -50.96 -15.81
N THR A 24 14.43 -50.51 -17.05
CA THR A 24 14.12 -49.11 -17.40
C THR A 24 12.68 -48.75 -17.00
N LYS A 25 11.73 -49.66 -17.23
CA LYS A 25 10.32 -49.50 -16.82
C LYS A 25 10.19 -49.46 -15.30
N ALA A 26 10.86 -50.36 -14.58
CA ALA A 26 10.90 -50.35 -13.11
C ALA A 26 11.51 -49.04 -12.58
N LYS A 27 12.59 -48.56 -13.19
CA LYS A 27 13.23 -47.28 -12.84
C LYS A 27 12.33 -46.08 -13.13
N ASN A 28 11.59 -46.07 -14.24
CA ASN A 28 10.60 -45.03 -14.53
C ASN A 28 9.48 -45.01 -13.49
N ILE A 29 8.93 -46.17 -13.12
CA ILE A 29 7.90 -46.27 -12.07
C ILE A 29 8.45 -45.77 -10.72
N GLU A 30 9.70 -46.08 -10.40
CA GLU A 30 10.37 -45.60 -9.19
C GLU A 30 10.53 -44.07 -9.21
N LEU A 31 11.03 -43.51 -10.31
CA LEU A 31 11.18 -42.06 -10.48
C LEU A 31 9.84 -41.32 -10.41
N GLU A 32 8.78 -41.85 -11.02
CA GLU A 32 7.43 -41.28 -10.92
C GLU A 32 6.93 -41.26 -9.47
N LYS A 33 7.15 -42.34 -8.71
CA LYS A 33 6.81 -42.40 -7.28
C LYS A 33 7.62 -41.36 -6.49
N GLN A 34 8.91 -41.21 -6.78
CA GLN A 34 9.77 -40.21 -6.14
C GLN A 34 9.29 -38.79 -6.45
N ILE A 35 8.97 -38.48 -7.71
CA ILE A 35 8.41 -37.18 -8.14
C ILE A 35 7.11 -36.89 -7.39
N LYS A 36 6.20 -37.86 -7.32
CA LYS A 36 4.92 -37.69 -6.60
C LYS A 36 5.15 -37.42 -5.11
N SER A 37 6.09 -38.13 -4.49
CA SER A 37 6.47 -37.92 -3.09
C SER A 37 7.07 -36.53 -2.86
N LEU A 38 8.00 -36.10 -3.73
CA LEU A 38 8.63 -34.79 -3.65
C LEU A 38 7.62 -33.65 -3.85
N ASN A 39 6.69 -33.78 -4.81
CA ASN A 39 5.61 -32.81 -5.01
C ASN A 39 4.71 -32.72 -3.78
N SER A 40 4.37 -33.86 -3.16
CA SER A 40 3.59 -33.87 -1.92
C SER A 40 4.31 -33.17 -0.77
N LYS A 41 5.64 -33.36 -0.63
CA LYS A 41 6.46 -32.66 0.37
C LYS A 41 6.53 -31.16 0.08
N LEU A 42 6.74 -30.77 -1.18
CA LEU A 42 6.75 -29.36 -1.59
C LEU A 42 5.41 -28.69 -1.26
N ASP A 43 4.29 -29.36 -1.55
CA ASP A 43 2.96 -28.85 -1.26
C ASP A 43 2.69 -28.74 0.25
N SER A 44 3.24 -29.65 1.06
CA SER A 44 3.15 -29.52 2.52
C SER A 44 3.97 -28.34 3.03
N LEU A 45 5.16 -28.10 2.49
CA LEU A 45 6.00 -26.94 2.84
C LEU A 45 5.32 -25.62 2.47
N LYS A 46 4.70 -25.53 1.28
CA LYS A 46 3.88 -24.36 0.88
C LYS A 46 2.68 -24.12 1.80
N LYS A 47 2.23 -25.14 2.54
CA LYS A 47 1.14 -25.00 3.50
C LYS A 47 1.57 -24.40 4.84
N LEU A 48 2.88 -24.35 5.13
CA LEU A 48 3.39 -23.80 6.38
C LEU A 48 3.03 -22.32 6.55
N PRO A 49 2.66 -21.88 7.76
CA PRO A 49 2.32 -20.49 8.03
C PRO A 49 3.46 -19.51 7.67
N SER A 50 4.72 -19.87 7.95
CA SER A 50 5.88 -19.03 7.64
C SER A 50 6.00 -18.75 6.14
N VAL A 51 5.88 -19.79 5.31
CA VAL A 51 6.00 -19.68 3.84
C VAL A 51 4.85 -18.86 3.26
N GLN A 52 3.63 -19.07 3.74
CA GLN A 52 2.48 -18.27 3.29
C GLN A 52 2.62 -16.80 3.71
N PHE A 53 3.09 -16.55 4.92
CA PHE A 53 3.30 -15.20 5.42
C PHE A 53 4.41 -14.46 4.65
N GLU A 54 5.53 -15.12 4.38
CA GLU A 54 6.64 -14.57 3.59
C GLU A 54 6.18 -14.17 2.18
N SER A 55 5.29 -14.95 1.57
CA SER A 55 4.70 -14.59 0.28
C SER A 55 3.87 -13.30 0.35
N ILE A 56 3.17 -13.04 1.45
CA ILE A 56 2.39 -11.80 1.63
C ILE A 56 3.34 -10.63 1.87
N ILE A 57 4.34 -10.78 2.76
CA ILE A 57 5.33 -9.74 3.05
C ILE A 57 6.11 -9.34 1.78
N SER A 58 6.50 -10.31 0.96
CA SER A 58 7.26 -10.04 -0.26
C SER A 58 6.53 -9.09 -1.22
N LYS A 59 5.20 -9.23 -1.32
CA LYS A 59 4.36 -8.27 -2.07
C LYS A 59 4.33 -6.91 -1.38
N ASP A 60 4.17 -6.92 -0.06
CA ASP A 60 4.00 -5.73 0.78
C ASP A 60 5.22 -4.77 0.75
N ILE A 61 6.44 -5.30 0.63
CA ILE A 61 7.68 -4.51 0.61
C ILE A 61 7.65 -3.40 -0.46
N SER A 62 7.21 -3.74 -1.67
CA SER A 62 7.16 -2.78 -2.77
C SER A 62 6.19 -1.62 -2.51
N PHE A 63 5.06 -1.92 -1.87
CA PHE A 63 4.06 -0.93 -1.48
C PHE A 63 4.45 -0.15 -0.23
N ASP A 64 5.29 -0.70 0.66
CA ASP A 64 5.69 0.01 1.88
C ASP A 64 6.57 1.22 1.57
N SER A 65 7.47 1.09 0.60
CA SER A 65 8.26 2.20 0.07
C SER A 65 7.35 3.29 -0.52
N LEU A 66 6.35 2.90 -1.32
CA LEU A 66 5.38 3.84 -1.89
C LEU A 66 4.54 4.51 -0.79
N ARG A 67 4.13 3.79 0.26
CA ARG A 67 3.41 4.37 1.41
C ARG A 67 4.26 5.42 2.10
N ILE A 68 5.53 5.13 2.41
CA ILE A 68 6.45 6.09 3.05
C ILE A 68 6.54 7.36 2.19
N LYS A 69 6.83 7.20 0.90
CA LYS A 69 6.92 8.33 -0.05
C LYS A 69 5.63 9.14 -0.10
N SER A 70 4.47 8.48 -0.14
CA SER A 70 3.16 9.15 -0.19
C SER A 70 2.86 10.03 1.03
N THR A 71 3.56 9.81 2.16
CA THR A 71 3.41 10.65 3.33
C THR A 71 4.25 11.92 3.23
N THR A 72 5.48 11.83 2.70
CA THR A 72 6.49 12.90 2.74
C THR A 72 6.52 13.76 1.48
N GLU A 73 6.07 13.21 0.35
CA GLU A 73 6.19 13.79 -0.98
C GLU A 73 4.86 13.73 -1.75
N TYR A 74 4.76 14.56 -2.77
CA TYR A 74 3.70 14.43 -3.76
C TYR A 74 3.95 13.18 -4.62
N ILE A 75 2.94 12.34 -4.76
CA ILE A 75 2.93 11.22 -5.70
C ILE A 75 1.84 11.42 -6.75
N LEU A 76 1.95 10.79 -7.91
CA LEU A 76 0.92 10.93 -8.95
C LEU A 76 -0.42 10.32 -8.50
N PRO A 77 -1.58 10.87 -8.92
CA PRO A 77 -2.89 10.32 -8.58
C PRO A 77 -3.07 8.84 -8.95
N ILE A 78 -2.49 8.41 -10.07
CA ILE A 78 -2.50 7.01 -10.51
C ILE A 78 -1.82 6.11 -9.46
N LYS A 79 -0.64 6.52 -8.97
CA LYS A 79 0.10 5.79 -7.93
C LYS A 79 -0.62 5.81 -6.58
N GLN A 80 -1.33 6.88 -6.26
CA GLN A 80 -2.16 6.95 -5.06
C GLN A 80 -3.36 5.98 -5.13
N ASN A 81 -3.98 5.85 -6.31
CA ASN A 81 -5.08 4.91 -6.52
C ASN A 81 -4.60 3.46 -6.50
N GLU A 82 -3.46 3.18 -7.15
CA GLU A 82 -2.79 1.86 -7.08
C GLU A 82 -2.53 1.48 -5.62
N LEU A 83 -1.95 2.39 -4.82
CA LEU A 83 -1.68 2.17 -3.41
C LEU A 83 -2.96 1.88 -2.61
N LYS A 84 -4.05 2.62 -2.84
CA LYS A 84 -5.34 2.41 -2.14
C LYS A 84 -5.91 1.02 -2.44
N THR A 85 -5.86 0.58 -3.69
CA THR A 85 -6.35 -0.74 -4.10
C THR A 85 -5.48 -1.85 -3.51
N SER A 86 -4.16 -1.73 -3.65
CA SER A 86 -3.20 -2.71 -3.13
C SER A 86 -3.26 -2.85 -1.62
N ASP A 87 -3.38 -1.75 -0.88
CA ASP A 87 -3.53 -1.78 0.58
C ASP A 87 -4.80 -2.52 1.02
N SER A 88 -5.91 -2.34 0.29
CA SER A 88 -7.17 -3.05 0.56
C SER A 88 -6.99 -4.57 0.37
N LEU A 89 -6.37 -4.97 -0.74
CA LEU A 89 -6.07 -6.37 -1.04
C LEU A 89 -5.12 -6.98 0.00
N LEU A 90 -4.02 -6.29 0.32
CA LEU A 90 -3.04 -6.74 1.32
C LEU A 90 -3.67 -6.86 2.71
N THR A 91 -4.50 -5.91 3.11
CA THR A 91 -5.24 -5.96 4.38
C THR A 91 -6.11 -7.21 4.44
N GLN A 92 -6.79 -7.54 3.34
CA GLN A 92 -7.59 -8.76 3.25
C GLN A 92 -6.71 -10.03 3.27
N GLU A 93 -5.57 -10.05 2.58
CA GLU A 93 -4.62 -11.18 2.60
C GLU A 93 -4.12 -11.44 4.04
N TYR A 94 -3.68 -10.40 4.75
CA TYR A 94 -3.24 -10.48 6.15
C TYR A 94 -4.37 -10.94 7.09
N LEU A 95 -5.60 -10.45 6.88
CA LEU A 95 -6.76 -10.83 7.69
C LEU A 95 -7.11 -12.31 7.45
N ASN A 96 -7.12 -12.75 6.20
CA ASN A 96 -7.38 -14.15 5.84
C ASN A 96 -6.30 -15.08 6.42
N PHE A 97 -5.03 -14.68 6.35
CA PHE A 97 -3.93 -15.40 6.98
C PHE A 97 -4.15 -15.57 8.48
N SER A 98 -4.46 -14.47 9.17
CA SER A 98 -4.66 -14.44 10.63
C SER A 98 -5.82 -15.35 11.06
N LYS A 99 -6.92 -15.36 10.28
CA LYS A 99 -8.07 -16.25 10.52
C LYS A 99 -7.74 -17.71 10.28
N LYS A 100 -6.90 -18.01 9.29
CA LYS A 100 -6.50 -19.38 8.94
C LYS A 100 -5.53 -19.99 9.95
N PHE A 101 -4.67 -19.17 10.56
CA PHE A 101 -3.65 -19.61 11.52
C PHE A 101 -3.70 -18.82 12.83
N PRO A 102 -4.80 -18.86 13.60
CA PRO A 102 -5.01 -17.97 14.74
C PRO A 102 -3.94 -18.08 15.83
N GLU A 103 -3.34 -19.25 16.01
CA GLU A 103 -2.30 -19.52 17.03
C GLU A 103 -0.87 -19.24 16.54
N SER A 104 -0.70 -18.86 15.27
CA SER A 104 0.62 -18.57 14.70
C SER A 104 1.12 -17.21 15.18
N TYR A 105 2.39 -17.15 15.58
CA TYR A 105 3.09 -15.89 15.87
C TYR A 105 3.03 -14.89 14.71
N PHE A 106 3.06 -15.38 13.47
CA PHE A 106 2.94 -14.55 12.27
C PHE A 106 1.57 -13.86 12.14
N SER A 107 0.52 -14.40 12.76
CA SER A 107 -0.81 -13.78 12.74
C SER A 107 -0.84 -12.50 13.57
N MET A 108 -0.09 -12.44 14.67
CA MET A 108 0.09 -11.20 15.42
C MET A 108 0.73 -10.11 14.54
N TYR A 109 1.79 -10.44 13.80
CA TYR A 109 2.40 -9.51 12.86
C TYR A 109 1.47 -9.09 11.73
N ALA A 110 0.66 -10.01 11.21
CA ALA A 110 -0.32 -9.69 10.17
C ALA A 110 -1.31 -8.61 10.67
N ILE A 111 -1.81 -8.73 11.91
CA ILE A 111 -2.66 -7.70 12.52
C ILE A 111 -1.92 -6.38 12.72
N ASP A 112 -0.66 -6.42 13.17
CA ASP A 112 0.16 -5.20 13.31
C ASP A 112 0.40 -4.51 11.96
N ARG A 113 0.62 -5.27 10.88
CA ARG A 113 0.73 -4.74 9.53
C ARG A 113 -0.56 -4.10 9.05
N ILE A 114 -1.72 -4.72 9.29
CA ILE A 114 -3.03 -4.12 8.98
C ILE A 114 -3.18 -2.77 9.67
N ARG A 115 -2.86 -2.70 10.97
CA ARG A 115 -2.92 -1.45 11.73
C ARG A 115 -1.97 -0.38 11.15
N SER A 116 -0.71 -0.75 10.87
CA SER A 116 0.27 0.15 10.26
C SER A 116 -0.20 0.68 8.89
N ILE A 117 -0.79 -0.17 8.04
CA ILE A 117 -1.38 0.26 6.76
C ILE A 117 -2.49 1.27 7.02
N GLY A 118 -3.42 0.96 7.92
CA GLY A 118 -4.55 1.83 8.27
C GLY A 118 -4.11 3.19 8.83
N GLU A 119 -3.08 3.21 9.68
CA GLU A 119 -2.50 4.45 10.20
C GLU A 119 -1.92 5.31 9.07
N LYS A 120 -1.11 4.71 8.18
CA LYS A 120 -0.51 5.42 7.03
C LYS A 120 -1.57 5.94 6.04
N GLN A 121 -2.73 5.28 5.94
CA GLN A 121 -3.85 5.73 5.10
C GLN A 121 -4.60 6.94 5.67
N ARG A 122 -4.68 7.05 7.00
CA ARG A 122 -5.38 8.15 7.69
C ARG A 122 -4.60 9.46 7.69
N ILE A 123 -3.28 9.39 7.49
CA ILE A 123 -2.42 10.59 7.44
C ILE A 123 -2.83 11.46 6.24
N LEU A 124 -3.07 12.74 6.48
CA LEU A 124 -3.23 13.74 5.42
C LEU A 124 -1.97 13.79 4.54
N LYS A 125 -2.15 13.54 3.24
CA LYS A 125 -1.08 13.51 2.25
C LYS A 125 -1.01 14.81 1.46
N ILE A 126 0.18 15.14 0.98
CA ILE A 126 0.44 16.32 0.14
C ILE A 126 -0.48 16.34 -1.08
N ASN A 127 -0.70 15.19 -1.72
CA ASN A 127 -1.62 15.03 -2.85
C ASN A 127 -3.03 15.58 -2.62
N GLN A 128 -3.52 15.51 -1.38
CA GLN A 128 -4.87 15.96 -1.04
C GLN A 128 -4.93 17.49 -0.94
N ILE A 129 -3.80 18.12 -0.62
CA ILE A 129 -3.65 19.56 -0.39
C ILE A 129 -3.28 20.30 -1.68
N VAL A 130 -2.41 19.71 -2.50
CA VAL A 130 -1.96 20.34 -3.76
C VAL A 130 -3.14 20.72 -4.64
N GLY A 131 -3.12 21.94 -5.15
CA GLY A 131 -4.20 22.54 -5.93
C GLY A 131 -4.50 23.99 -5.53
N LYS A 132 -5.51 24.55 -6.18
CA LYS A 132 -6.03 25.90 -5.90
C LYS A 132 -7.29 25.83 -5.04
N TRP A 133 -7.35 26.71 -4.05
CA TRP A 133 -8.40 26.74 -3.04
C TRP A 133 -8.93 28.15 -2.90
N ASN A 134 -10.20 28.37 -3.23
CA ASN A 134 -10.86 29.66 -3.07
C ASN A 134 -11.56 29.71 -1.72
N TRP A 135 -11.47 30.84 -1.03
CA TRP A 135 -12.16 31.04 0.23
C TRP A 135 -13.67 30.89 0.05
N GLU A 136 -14.33 30.20 0.98
CA GLU A 136 -15.77 29.97 0.96
C GLU A 136 -16.47 30.53 2.19
N ALA A 137 -15.91 30.32 3.38
CA ALA A 137 -16.54 30.70 4.64
C ALA A 137 -15.53 30.83 5.78
N GLN A 138 -15.96 31.49 6.86
CA GLN A 138 -15.31 31.40 8.16
C GLN A 138 -16.30 30.80 9.16
N THR A 139 -15.85 29.76 9.86
CA THR A 139 -16.62 29.04 10.87
C THR A 139 -15.93 29.14 12.24
N ASN A 140 -16.46 28.49 13.28
CA ASN A 140 -15.92 28.54 14.65
C ASN A 140 -15.72 29.97 15.18
N THR A 141 -16.66 30.85 14.83
CA THR A 141 -16.86 32.18 15.40
C THR A 141 -18.26 32.26 16.00
N MET A 142 -18.51 33.22 16.88
CA MET A 142 -19.84 33.51 17.42
C MET A 142 -20.88 33.77 16.30
N LEU A 143 -20.44 34.37 15.19
CA LEU A 143 -21.22 34.56 13.98
C LEU A 143 -20.46 33.99 12.78
N PRO A 144 -20.71 32.72 12.40
CA PRO A 144 -20.16 32.14 11.18
C PRO A 144 -20.62 32.95 9.97
N PHE A 145 -19.74 33.15 8.98
CA PHE A 145 -20.10 33.90 7.79
C PHE A 145 -19.64 33.20 6.50
N LYS A 146 -20.45 33.38 5.47
CA LYS A 146 -20.20 32.98 4.08
C LYS A 146 -20.30 34.25 3.24
N GLY A 147 -19.34 34.57 2.36
CA GLY A 147 -19.35 35.89 1.72
C GLY A 147 -18.17 36.33 0.83
N GLN A 148 -17.96 37.66 0.75
CA GLN A 148 -17.22 38.36 -0.32
C GLN A 148 -15.68 38.37 -0.17
N LYS A 149 -15.08 37.41 0.55
CA LYS A 149 -13.61 37.38 0.68
C LYS A 149 -13.03 36.77 -0.60
N ASN A 150 -12.46 37.61 -1.46
CA ASN A 150 -11.73 37.14 -2.63
C ASN A 150 -10.31 36.73 -2.22
N GLU A 151 -10.21 35.63 -1.48
CA GLU A 151 -8.94 35.00 -1.09
C GLU A 151 -8.77 33.67 -1.78
N GLN A 152 -7.54 33.36 -2.17
CA GLN A 152 -7.17 32.09 -2.74
C GLN A 152 -5.85 31.61 -2.14
N ILE A 153 -5.73 30.31 -1.96
CA ILE A 153 -4.49 29.64 -1.59
C ILE A 153 -4.13 28.63 -2.67
N GLU A 154 -2.90 28.66 -3.15
CA GLU A 154 -2.36 27.68 -4.08
C GLU A 154 -1.24 26.90 -3.41
N PHE A 155 -1.40 25.58 -3.33
CA PHE A 155 -0.37 24.67 -2.84
C PHE A 155 0.25 23.92 -4.01
N ASP A 156 1.57 23.97 -4.12
CA ASP A 156 2.30 23.21 -5.13
C ASP A 156 2.91 21.91 -4.58
N LYS A 157 3.42 21.11 -5.52
CA LYS A 157 4.01 19.78 -5.27
C LYS A 157 5.34 19.86 -4.51
N ASP A 158 6.02 21.01 -4.59
CA ASP A 158 7.34 21.28 -4.03
C ASP A 158 7.28 21.94 -2.65
N LYS A 159 6.10 21.84 -2.02
CA LYS A 159 5.79 22.37 -0.69
C LYS A 159 5.89 23.89 -0.59
N ASN A 160 5.68 24.62 -1.69
CA ASN A 160 5.39 26.04 -1.63
C ASN A 160 3.88 26.27 -1.53
N VAL A 161 3.52 27.37 -0.88
CA VAL A 161 2.17 27.90 -0.83
C VAL A 161 2.18 29.37 -1.21
N ARG A 162 1.22 29.75 -2.04
CA ARG A 162 0.97 31.14 -2.46
C ARG A 162 -0.39 31.57 -1.95
N PHE A 163 -0.44 32.72 -1.32
CA PHE A 163 -1.66 33.32 -0.81
C PHE A 163 -2.01 34.54 -1.64
N TYR A 164 -3.22 34.59 -2.15
CA TYR A 164 -3.74 35.67 -2.98
C TYR A 164 -4.90 36.36 -2.27
N LYS A 165 -5.01 37.67 -2.51
CA LYS A 165 -6.17 38.47 -2.12
C LYS A 165 -6.50 39.43 -3.25
N ASN A 166 -7.77 39.43 -3.67
CA ASN A 166 -8.26 40.21 -4.81
C ASN A 166 -7.42 39.98 -6.09
N GLY A 167 -7.02 38.73 -6.33
CA GLY A 167 -6.19 38.33 -7.48
C GLY A 167 -4.69 38.64 -7.35
N ASN A 168 -4.27 39.41 -6.35
CA ASN A 168 -2.86 39.76 -6.17
C ASN A 168 -2.16 38.81 -5.19
N LEU A 169 -0.93 38.41 -5.51
CA LEU A 169 -0.08 37.62 -4.61
C LEU A 169 0.30 38.45 -3.39
N ILE A 170 -0.06 37.97 -2.20
CA ILE A 170 0.22 38.62 -0.91
C ILE A 170 1.44 37.99 -0.22
N SER A 171 1.60 36.68 -0.34
CA SER A 171 2.75 35.99 0.24
C SER A 171 3.01 34.66 -0.45
N GLU A 172 4.28 34.36 -0.64
CA GLU A 172 4.78 33.03 -0.98
C GLU A 172 5.69 32.53 0.13
N GLU A 173 5.53 31.25 0.48
CA GLU A 173 6.28 30.61 1.55
C GLU A 173 6.30 29.09 1.44
N LYS A 174 7.21 28.44 2.17
CA LYS A 174 7.23 26.98 2.32
C LYS A 174 6.24 26.52 3.38
N TYR A 175 5.70 25.32 3.19
CA TYR A 175 4.88 24.64 4.19
C TYR A 175 5.42 23.24 4.54
N GLU A 176 5.08 22.78 5.74
CA GLU A 176 5.39 21.44 6.23
C GLU A 176 4.17 20.85 6.93
N LEU A 177 3.86 19.58 6.62
CA LEU A 177 2.84 18.84 7.38
C LEU A 177 3.46 18.24 8.63
N LEU A 178 3.02 18.73 9.79
CA LEU A 178 3.44 18.23 11.07
C LEU A 178 2.58 17.03 11.47
N ARG A 179 3.24 15.97 11.90
CA ARG A 179 2.60 14.71 12.29
C ARG A 179 2.74 14.53 13.80
N LYS A 180 1.99 15.34 14.56
CA LYS A 180 2.10 15.35 16.03
C LYS A 180 1.16 14.35 16.72
N THR A 181 -0.01 14.05 16.15
CA THR A 181 -0.99 13.14 16.77
C THR A 181 -1.86 12.42 15.74
N THR A 182 -2.57 11.38 16.16
CA THR A 182 -3.48 10.56 15.33
C THR A 182 -4.81 11.24 14.97
N MET A 183 -5.21 12.31 15.67
CA MET A 183 -6.55 12.89 15.52
C MET A 183 -6.61 14.20 14.75
N MET A 184 -5.51 14.95 14.66
CA MET A 184 -5.51 16.27 14.03
C MET A 184 -4.20 16.51 13.30
N HIS A 185 -4.31 16.91 12.04
CA HIS A 185 -3.16 17.27 11.22
C HIS A 185 -2.86 18.74 11.40
N HIS A 186 -1.58 19.09 11.36
CA HIS A 186 -1.15 20.47 11.39
C HIS A 186 -0.28 20.76 10.18
N ILE A 187 -0.39 22.00 9.70
CA ILE A 187 0.47 22.55 8.67
C ILE A 187 1.22 23.74 9.27
N LYS A 188 2.54 23.76 9.08
CA LYS A 188 3.41 24.86 9.46
C LYS A 188 3.79 25.63 8.22
N PHE A 189 3.43 26.90 8.18
CA PHE A 189 3.88 27.87 7.21
C PHE A 189 5.11 28.61 7.76
N SER A 190 6.13 28.82 6.91
CA SER A 190 7.40 29.41 7.37
C SER A 190 7.28 30.83 7.96
N LYS A 191 6.30 31.63 7.50
CA LYS A 191 6.02 33.01 7.92
C LYS A 191 4.72 33.11 8.73
N LYS A 192 3.65 32.41 8.31
CA LYS A 192 2.33 32.50 8.99
C LYS A 192 2.20 31.63 10.26
N GLY A 193 3.14 30.72 10.52
CA GLY A 193 3.13 29.86 11.70
C GLY A 193 2.30 28.58 11.52
N ILE A 194 1.80 28.01 12.61
CA ILE A 194 1.16 26.68 12.62
C ILE A 194 -0.36 26.81 12.62
N TYR A 195 -1.00 25.97 11.80
CA TYR A 195 -2.44 25.84 11.68
C TYR A 195 -2.85 24.38 11.83
N ALA A 196 -3.99 24.12 12.47
CA ALA A 196 -4.70 22.87 12.29
C ALA A 196 -5.30 22.84 10.88
N ILE A 197 -5.12 21.72 10.17
CA ILE A 197 -5.59 21.53 8.81
C ILE A 197 -6.50 20.30 8.74
N SER A 198 -7.59 20.43 7.99
CA SER A 198 -8.47 19.31 7.65
C SER A 198 -8.92 19.42 6.20
N ILE A 199 -8.97 18.29 5.49
CA ILE A 199 -9.54 18.21 4.14
C ILE A 199 -10.69 17.21 4.17
N ARG A 200 -11.89 17.71 3.86
CA ARG A 200 -13.10 16.89 3.79
C ARG A 200 -13.27 16.29 2.39
N GLN A 201 -14.01 15.17 2.32
CA GLN A 201 -14.26 14.45 1.06
C GLN A 201 -14.98 15.29 0.00
N ASN A 202 -15.73 16.32 0.41
CA ASN A 202 -16.41 17.26 -0.49
C ASN A 202 -15.48 18.36 -1.05
N GLY A 203 -14.17 18.24 -0.88
CA GLY A 203 -13.20 19.20 -1.42
C GLY A 203 -13.10 20.50 -0.65
N LEU A 204 -13.43 20.47 0.66
CA LEU A 204 -13.24 21.61 1.55
C LEU A 204 -11.97 21.44 2.38
N LEU A 205 -11.13 22.46 2.37
CA LEU A 205 -9.95 22.61 3.22
C LEU A 205 -10.28 23.60 4.33
N SER A 206 -9.96 23.26 5.57
CA SER A 206 -10.16 24.12 6.73
C SER A 206 -8.81 24.42 7.38
N LEU A 207 -8.58 25.68 7.71
CA LEU A 207 -7.41 26.16 8.44
C LEU A 207 -7.85 26.90 9.70
N THR A 208 -7.43 26.39 10.86
CA THR A 208 -7.63 27.05 12.16
C THR A 208 -6.27 27.42 12.71
N LYS A 209 -6.05 28.70 13.05
CA LYS A 209 -4.75 29.17 13.56
C LYS A 209 -4.43 28.50 14.90
N GLY A 210 -3.19 28.02 15.06
CA GLY A 210 -2.73 27.35 16.28
C GLY A 210 -2.74 25.82 16.20
N GLN A 211 -2.51 25.17 17.35
CA GLN A 211 -2.36 23.71 17.46
C GLN A 211 -3.58 22.99 18.07
N GLY A 212 -4.60 23.72 18.55
CA GLY A 212 -5.71 23.16 19.32
C GLY A 212 -7.10 23.49 18.76
N LEU A 213 -8.11 22.78 19.28
CA LEU A 213 -9.49 23.22 19.19
C LEU A 213 -9.61 24.54 19.93
N CYS A 214 -10.10 25.55 19.23
CA CYS A 214 -10.33 26.84 19.84
C CYS A 214 -11.72 27.34 19.43
N ILE A 215 -12.41 27.89 20.43
CA ILE A 215 -13.75 28.47 20.32
C ILE A 215 -13.56 29.95 20.01
N ASP A 216 -14.22 30.45 18.97
CA ASP A 216 -14.23 31.85 18.55
C ASP A 216 -12.93 32.41 17.91
N CYS A 217 -11.97 31.56 17.53
CA CYS A 217 -10.75 31.99 16.80
C CYS A 217 -10.91 32.11 15.29
N GLY A 218 -12.03 31.66 14.72
CA GLY A 218 -12.19 31.60 13.28
C GLY A 218 -11.44 30.45 12.62
N THR A 219 -12.18 29.63 11.90
CA THR A 219 -11.67 28.60 11.00
C THR A 219 -11.98 29.04 9.58
N GLU A 220 -10.93 29.31 8.82
CA GLU A 220 -11.03 29.66 7.41
C GLU A 220 -11.32 28.39 6.60
N VAL A 221 -12.35 28.43 5.77
CA VAL A 221 -12.77 27.31 4.92
C VAL A 221 -12.59 27.71 3.46
N TYR A 222 -11.92 26.84 2.72
CA TYR A 222 -11.63 27.01 1.30
C TYR A 222 -12.17 25.82 0.51
N LYS A 223 -12.67 26.09 -0.70
CA LYS A 223 -13.15 25.09 -1.65
C LYS A 223 -12.13 24.89 -2.77
N LYS A 224 -11.84 23.62 -3.09
CA LYS A 224 -10.95 23.29 -4.19
C LYS A 224 -11.55 23.71 -5.53
N THR A 225 -10.76 24.37 -6.36
CA THR A 225 -11.16 24.78 -7.72
C THR A 225 -10.33 24.11 -8.82
N GLU A 226 -9.08 23.75 -8.52
CA GLU A 226 -8.18 23.01 -9.42
C GLU A 226 -7.33 22.03 -8.60
#